data_AF-A0A6V8KBI9-F1
#
_entry.id   AF-A0A6V8KBI9-F1
#
_cell.length_a   1.000
_cell.length_b   1.000
_cell.length_c   1.000
_cell.angle_alpha   90.00
_cell.angle_beta   90.00
_cell.angle_gamma   90.00
#
_symmetry.space_group_name_H-M   'P 1'
#
loop_
_entity.id
_entity.type
_entity.pdbx_description
1 polymer ?
#
loop_
_entity_poly.entity_id
_entity_poly.type
_entity_poly.pdbx_seq_one_letter_code
_entity_poly.pdbx_strand_id
1 'polypeptide(L)'
;MLIRPVDLPSLRDETVDWVSASGPELYERAILDGRQLVKPMVASSARGAAILTAQEVGRLRKADLFYVSEQMTTLAVAAGRSLPEFTLMPEDLPSPSGLVYFAKPIAAVDYSQWYENEAESPIVAASWGHWTGNNPAWVNGGVWVTWYADRDANFDSALERGAGTRGGSRPPAGSVGASSWTTSPRALSPQPRLVSLTRMGRRPRSQRQPV
;
A
#
# COMPACT_ATOMS: atom_id res chain seq x y z
N MET A 1 8.11 -13.72 -10.81
CA MET A 1 7.89 -13.24 -12.20
C MET A 1 8.86 -12.10 -12.50
N LEU A 2 9.45 -12.02 -13.69
CA LEU A 2 10.30 -10.88 -14.09
C LEU A 2 9.43 -9.77 -14.69
N ILE A 3 9.19 -8.69 -13.96
CA ILE A 3 8.43 -7.53 -14.44
C ILE A 3 9.32 -6.69 -15.36
N ARG A 4 8.83 -6.27 -16.53
CA ARG A 4 9.54 -5.34 -17.42
C ARG A 4 8.77 -4.04 -17.59
N PRO A 5 9.45 -2.92 -17.94
CA PRO A 5 8.80 -1.63 -18.17
C PRO A 5 7.59 -1.65 -19.10
N VAL A 6 7.62 -2.49 -20.14
CA VAL A 6 6.54 -2.60 -21.13
C VAL A 6 5.27 -3.26 -20.57
N ASP A 7 5.39 -3.99 -19.46
CA ASP A 7 4.28 -4.74 -18.87
C ASP A 7 3.43 -3.86 -17.90
N LEU A 8 3.90 -2.67 -17.52
CA LEU A 8 3.27 -1.83 -16.49
C LEU A 8 1.82 -1.42 -16.81
N PRO A 9 1.47 -1.01 -18.04
CA PRO A 9 0.08 -0.67 -18.35
C PRO A 9 -0.88 -1.85 -18.09
N SER A 10 -0.52 -3.06 -18.51
CA SER A 10 -1.31 -4.27 -18.28
C SER A 10 -1.40 -4.60 -16.79
N LEU A 11 -0.27 -4.53 -16.07
CA LEU A 11 -0.25 -4.79 -14.62
C LEU A 11 -1.11 -3.79 -13.85
N ARG A 12 -1.12 -2.50 -14.25
CA ARG A 12 -2.02 -1.49 -13.67
C ARG A 12 -3.47 -1.88 -13.91
N ASP A 13 -3.83 -2.28 -15.12
CA ASP A 13 -5.20 -2.62 -15.48
C ASP A 13 -5.68 -3.86 -14.70
N GLU A 14 -4.83 -4.89 -14.56
CA GLU A 14 -5.09 -6.05 -13.70
C GLU A 14 -5.25 -5.65 -12.22
N THR A 15 -4.40 -4.75 -11.73
CA THR A 15 -4.50 -4.24 -10.35
C THR A 15 -5.81 -3.47 -10.15
N VAL A 16 -6.22 -2.65 -11.12
CA VAL A 16 -7.49 -1.93 -11.11
C VAL A 16 -8.67 -2.89 -11.08
N ASP A 17 -8.66 -3.93 -11.91
CA ASP A 17 -9.73 -4.92 -11.96
C ASP A 17 -9.82 -5.69 -10.65
N TRP A 18 -8.69 -6.13 -10.10
CA TRP A 18 -8.64 -6.82 -8.82
C TRP A 18 -9.14 -5.93 -7.67
N VAL A 19 -8.71 -4.66 -7.60
CA VAL A 19 -9.19 -3.72 -6.55
C VAL A 19 -10.68 -3.45 -6.73
N SER A 20 -11.15 -3.30 -7.97
CA SER A 20 -12.57 -3.06 -8.23
C SER A 20 -13.43 -4.23 -7.75
N ALA A 21 -12.96 -5.47 -7.95
CA ALA A 21 -13.67 -6.68 -7.55
C ALA A 21 -13.57 -6.97 -6.04
N SER A 22 -12.37 -6.86 -5.46
CA SER A 22 -12.07 -7.35 -4.10
C SER A 22 -12.01 -6.23 -3.05
N GLY A 23 -11.84 -4.98 -3.49
CA GLY A 23 -11.63 -3.82 -2.62
C GLY A 23 -12.72 -3.60 -1.57
N PRO A 24 -14.03 -3.69 -1.88
CA PRO A 24 -15.07 -3.43 -0.89
C PRO A 24 -15.00 -4.37 0.32
N GLU A 25 -14.86 -5.67 0.08
CA GLU A 25 -14.75 -6.67 1.15
C GLU A 25 -13.44 -6.52 1.92
N LEU A 26 -12.33 -6.30 1.20
CA LEU A 26 -11.01 -6.16 1.79
C LEU A 26 -10.89 -4.93 2.69
N TYR A 27 -11.35 -3.76 2.22
CA TYR A 27 -11.32 -2.53 3.02
C TYR A 27 -12.32 -2.57 4.17
N GLU A 28 -13.49 -3.21 3.99
CA GLU A 28 -14.44 -3.37 5.09
C GLU A 28 -13.82 -4.21 6.21
N ARG A 29 -13.20 -5.34 5.85
CA ARG A 29 -12.50 -6.18 6.82
C ARG A 29 -11.38 -5.41 7.51
N ALA A 30 -10.56 -4.68 6.76
CA ALA A 30 -9.48 -3.85 7.32
C ALA A 30 -10.00 -2.76 8.28
N ILE A 31 -11.17 -2.16 8.00
CA ILE A 31 -11.82 -1.19 8.90
C ILE A 31 -12.26 -1.88 10.19
N LEU A 32 -12.96 -3.02 10.08
CA LEU A 32 -13.49 -3.76 11.22
C LEU A 32 -12.38 -4.28 12.14
N ASP A 33 -11.28 -4.74 11.55
CA ASP A 33 -10.09 -5.18 12.29
C ASP A 33 -9.25 -4.02 12.84
N GLY A 34 -9.64 -2.76 12.59
CA GLY A 34 -8.92 -1.57 13.05
C GLY A 34 -7.59 -1.31 12.34
N ARG A 35 -7.32 -2.01 11.24
CA ARG A 35 -6.06 -2.00 10.49
C ARG A 35 -6.00 -0.90 9.42
N GLN A 36 -7.15 -0.38 9.02
CA GLN A 36 -7.24 0.71 8.05
C GLN A 36 -6.88 2.06 8.71
N LEU A 37 -5.80 2.71 8.30
CA LEU A 37 -5.44 4.04 8.84
C LEU A 37 -6.24 5.18 8.21
N VAL A 38 -6.55 5.03 6.92
CA VAL A 38 -7.41 5.99 6.22
C VAL A 38 -8.86 5.63 6.52
N LYS A 39 -9.46 6.31 7.49
CA LYS A 39 -10.84 6.07 7.93
C LYS A 39 -11.75 7.18 7.43
N PRO A 40 -12.58 6.93 6.40
CA PRO A 40 -13.61 7.88 6.00
C PRO A 40 -14.58 8.11 7.17
N MET A 41 -14.93 9.37 7.44
CA MET A 41 -15.93 9.71 8.46
C MET A 41 -17.35 9.39 7.99
N VAL A 42 -17.71 8.11 8.01
CA VAL A 42 -19.04 7.61 7.64
C VAL A 42 -19.56 6.62 8.67
N ALA A 43 -20.89 6.50 8.77
CA ALA A 43 -21.53 5.73 9.83
C ALA A 43 -21.37 4.20 9.69
N SER A 44 -21.10 3.67 8.50
CA SER A 44 -20.97 2.23 8.27
C SER A 44 -19.62 1.85 7.64
N SER A 45 -19.07 0.70 8.07
CA SER A 45 -17.84 0.11 7.54
C SER A 45 -17.94 -0.15 6.04
N ALA A 46 -19.03 -0.77 5.58
CA ALA A 46 -19.29 -1.03 4.16
C ALA A 46 -19.25 0.25 3.31
N ARG A 47 -19.84 1.36 3.79
CA ARG A 47 -19.79 2.65 3.08
C ARG A 47 -18.37 3.20 3.05
N GLY A 48 -17.64 3.09 4.16
CA GLY A 48 -16.24 3.50 4.23
C GLY A 48 -15.38 2.72 3.23
N ALA A 49 -15.56 1.41 3.19
CA ALA A 49 -14.87 0.52 2.27
C ALA A 49 -15.17 0.82 0.80
N ALA A 50 -16.43 1.10 0.46
CA ALA A 50 -16.81 1.52 -0.89
C ALA A 50 -16.13 2.83 -1.30
N ILE A 51 -16.02 3.81 -0.38
CA ILE A 51 -15.31 5.07 -0.64
C ILE A 51 -13.82 4.81 -0.87
N LEU A 52 -13.18 4.01 -0.02
CA LEU A 52 -11.77 3.65 -0.16
C LEU A 52 -11.50 2.93 -1.49
N THR A 53 -12.34 1.96 -1.85
CA THR A 53 -12.28 1.24 -3.13
C THR A 53 -12.36 2.20 -4.29
N ALA A 54 -13.39 3.05 -4.32
CA ALA A 54 -13.60 3.99 -5.43
C ALA A 54 -12.43 4.98 -5.58
N GLN A 55 -11.85 5.42 -4.46
CA GLN A 55 -10.68 6.29 -4.49
C GLN A 55 -9.41 5.57 -4.94
N GLU A 56 -9.17 4.34 -4.47
CA GLU A 56 -8.05 3.50 -4.93
C GLU A 56 -8.12 3.27 -6.43
N VAL A 57 -9.26 2.76 -6.93
CA VAL A 57 -9.51 2.57 -8.36
C VAL A 57 -9.30 3.87 -9.14
N GLY A 58 -9.84 4.98 -8.62
CA GLY A 58 -9.72 6.29 -9.23
C GLY A 58 -8.27 6.77 -9.37
N ARG A 59 -7.43 6.55 -8.34
CA ARG A 59 -6.01 6.94 -8.39
C ARG A 59 -5.18 6.00 -9.24
N LEU A 60 -5.44 4.70 -9.20
CA LEU A 60 -4.74 3.70 -10.02
C LEU A 60 -4.95 3.99 -11.51
N ARG A 61 -6.19 4.27 -11.92
CA ARG A 61 -6.50 4.61 -13.33
C ARG A 61 -5.82 5.88 -13.83
N LYS A 62 -5.49 6.81 -12.93
CA LYS A 62 -4.83 8.10 -13.24
C LYS A 62 -3.35 8.11 -12.90
N ALA A 63 -2.80 6.98 -12.45
CA ALA A 63 -1.45 6.90 -11.94
C ALA A 63 -0.43 7.04 -13.08
N ASP A 64 0.56 7.89 -12.87
CA ASP A 64 1.81 7.82 -13.61
C ASP A 64 2.54 6.51 -13.24
N LEU A 65 3.07 5.82 -14.24
CA LEU A 65 3.65 4.50 -14.09
C LEU A 65 5.17 4.58 -13.94
N PHE A 66 5.70 3.97 -12.88
CA PHE A 66 7.12 3.96 -12.58
C PHE A 66 7.63 2.54 -12.47
N TYR A 67 8.79 2.28 -13.06
CA TYR A 67 9.50 1.02 -12.90
C TYR A 67 10.85 1.28 -12.25
N VAL A 68 11.16 0.54 -11.20
CA VAL A 68 12.45 0.63 -10.51
C VAL A 68 13.25 -0.63 -10.82
N SER A 69 14.38 -0.45 -11.50
CA SER A 69 15.29 -1.55 -11.85
C SER A 69 15.81 -2.26 -10.60
N GLU A 70 16.36 -3.47 -10.77
CA GLU A 70 16.88 -4.26 -9.66
C GLU A 70 18.01 -3.53 -8.89
N GLN A 71 18.89 -2.86 -9.62
CA GLN A 71 20.01 -2.09 -9.06
C GLN A 71 19.49 -0.89 -8.25
N MET A 72 18.51 -0.16 -8.77
CA MET A 72 17.89 0.97 -8.06
C MET A 72 17.06 0.53 -6.88
N THR A 73 16.38 -0.62 -6.98
CA THR A 73 15.65 -1.21 -5.86
C THR A 73 16.60 -1.58 -4.73
N THR A 74 17.75 -2.21 -5.07
CA THR A 74 18.79 -2.55 -4.10
C THR A 74 19.33 -1.30 -3.40
N LEU A 75 19.64 -0.26 -4.17
CA LEU A 75 20.11 1.02 -3.63
C LEU A 75 19.05 1.68 -2.73
N ALA A 76 17.78 1.71 -3.16
CA ALA A 76 16.68 2.30 -2.39
C ALA A 76 16.45 1.59 -1.05
N VAL A 77 16.51 0.25 -1.03
CA VAL A 77 16.41 -0.54 0.20
C VAL A 77 17.58 -0.24 1.15
N ALA A 78 18.80 -0.16 0.62
CA ALA A 78 19.97 0.18 1.43
C ALA A 78 19.88 1.61 1.99
N ALA A 79 19.51 2.59 1.15
CA ALA A 79 19.35 3.98 1.55
C ALA A 79 18.23 4.14 2.58
N GLY A 80 17.08 3.48 2.38
CA GLY A 80 15.92 3.54 3.26
C GLY A 80 16.22 3.14 4.71
N ARG A 81 17.17 2.23 4.93
CA ARG A 81 17.62 1.84 6.29
C ARG A 81 18.39 2.93 7.03
N SER A 82 18.97 3.87 6.31
CA SER A 82 19.78 4.97 6.85
C SER A 82 19.05 6.31 6.85
N LEU A 83 17.87 6.40 6.22
CA LEU A 83 17.10 7.64 6.19
C LEU A 83 16.62 8.00 7.60
N PRO A 84 16.76 9.27 8.02
CA PRO A 84 16.13 9.73 9.24
C PRO A 84 14.60 9.64 9.11
N GLU A 85 13.92 9.69 10.24
CA GLU A 85 12.46 9.82 10.23
C GLU A 85 12.09 11.11 9.48
N PHE A 86 11.23 10.97 8.47
CA PHE A 86 10.72 12.09 7.69
C PHE A 86 9.22 11.91 7.44
N THR A 87 8.54 13.03 7.25
CA THR A 87 7.13 13.03 6.86
C THR A 87 7.05 13.22 5.36
N LEU A 88 6.49 12.23 4.67
CA LEU A 88 6.29 12.30 3.23
C LEU A 88 5.22 13.35 2.89
N MET A 89 5.62 14.37 2.14
CA MET A 89 4.75 15.43 1.65
C MET A 89 4.39 15.19 0.17
N PRO A 90 3.27 15.76 -0.33
CA PRO A 90 2.88 15.62 -1.73
C PRO A 90 3.99 16.05 -2.72
N GLU A 91 4.75 17.09 -2.38
CA GLU A 91 5.87 17.61 -3.18
C GLU A 91 7.11 16.70 -3.22
N ASP A 92 7.22 15.72 -2.32
CA ASP A 92 8.32 14.75 -2.30
C ASP A 92 8.10 13.61 -3.32
N LEU A 93 6.90 13.51 -3.89
CA LEU A 93 6.50 12.45 -4.81
C LEU A 93 6.77 12.88 -6.27
N PRO A 94 7.13 11.93 -7.15
CA PRO A 94 7.42 12.26 -8.54
C PRO A 94 6.17 12.63 -9.34
N SER A 95 4.98 12.33 -8.82
CA SER A 95 3.69 12.73 -9.38
C SER A 95 2.59 12.84 -8.32
N PRO A 96 1.49 13.57 -8.58
CA PRO A 96 0.35 13.65 -7.65
C PRO A 96 -0.35 12.30 -7.40
N SER A 97 -0.27 11.38 -8.37
CA SER A 97 -0.81 10.03 -8.31
C SER A 97 0.11 9.12 -9.11
N GLY A 98 0.59 8.04 -8.51
CA GLY A 98 1.52 7.15 -9.20
C GLY A 98 1.44 5.72 -8.71
N LEU A 99 1.95 4.81 -9.55
CA LEU A 99 2.03 3.39 -9.31
C LEU A 99 3.43 2.93 -9.72
N VAL A 100 4.18 2.45 -8.74
CA VAL A 100 5.54 1.95 -8.92
C VAL A 100 5.58 0.44 -8.80
N TYR A 101 6.27 -0.21 -9.74
CA TYR A 101 6.65 -1.61 -9.67
C TYR A 101 8.16 -1.75 -9.47
N PHE A 102 8.55 -2.63 -8.56
CA PHE A 102 9.96 -2.92 -8.26
C PHE A 102 10.37 -4.22 -8.96
N ALA A 103 11.55 -4.22 -9.57
CA ALA A 103 12.11 -5.42 -10.20
C ALA A 103 12.34 -6.58 -9.20
N LYS A 104 12.48 -6.24 -7.92
CA LYS A 104 12.56 -7.19 -6.80
C LYS A 104 11.82 -6.65 -5.58
N PRO A 105 11.46 -7.49 -4.60
CA PRO A 105 10.80 -7.00 -3.39
C PRO A 105 11.62 -5.97 -2.61
N ILE A 106 10.97 -4.92 -2.09
CA ILE A 106 11.62 -3.89 -1.25
C ILE A 106 11.57 -4.21 0.24
N ALA A 107 10.59 -5.01 0.64
CA ALA A 107 10.35 -5.45 2.01
C ALA A 107 9.48 -6.72 1.96
N ALA A 108 9.30 -7.36 3.09
CA ALA A 108 8.25 -8.35 3.27
C ALA A 108 7.44 -8.01 4.53
N VAL A 109 6.16 -8.33 4.51
CA VAL A 109 5.28 -8.15 5.67
C VAL A 109 4.91 -9.52 6.23
N ASP A 110 5.21 -9.73 7.50
CA ASP A 110 4.86 -10.95 8.21
C ASP A 110 3.42 -10.88 8.73
N TYR A 111 2.56 -11.75 8.19
CA TYR A 111 1.17 -11.89 8.59
C TYR A 111 0.89 -13.10 9.50
N SER A 112 1.94 -13.83 9.92
CA SER A 112 1.78 -15.02 10.78
C SER A 112 1.04 -14.73 12.09
N GLN A 113 1.17 -13.50 12.60
CA GLN A 113 0.44 -13.03 13.79
C GLN A 113 -1.08 -12.91 13.57
N TRP A 114 -1.55 -12.87 12.33
CA TRP A 114 -2.96 -12.69 11.96
C TRP A 114 -3.58 -13.92 11.30
N TYR A 115 -2.77 -14.73 10.62
CA TYR A 115 -3.22 -15.90 9.91
C TYR A 115 -2.18 -17.01 10.06
N GLU A 116 -2.57 -18.13 10.69
CA GLU A 116 -1.70 -19.28 11.03
C GLU A 116 -0.93 -19.86 9.84
N ASN A 117 -1.35 -19.59 8.60
CA ASN A 117 -0.77 -20.14 7.39
C ASN A 117 -0.25 -19.08 6.40
N GLU A 118 -0.27 -17.79 6.74
CA GLU A 118 0.29 -16.77 5.84
C GLU A 118 1.81 -16.68 5.96
N ALA A 119 2.47 -16.38 4.83
CA ALA A 119 3.91 -16.16 4.76
C ALA A 119 4.21 -14.68 5.01
N GLU A 120 5.50 -14.41 5.13
CA GLU A 120 6.04 -13.14 4.68
C GLU A 120 5.59 -12.86 3.24
N SER A 121 4.81 -11.79 3.05
CA SER A 121 4.39 -11.35 1.73
C SER A 121 5.36 -10.31 1.18
N PRO A 122 6.02 -10.57 0.04
CA PRO A 122 6.96 -9.63 -0.54
C PRO A 122 6.23 -8.42 -1.13
N ILE A 123 6.66 -7.22 -0.76
CA ILE A 123 6.15 -5.97 -1.32
C ILE A 123 6.85 -5.68 -2.65
N VAL A 124 6.09 -5.77 -3.74
CA VAL A 124 6.60 -5.67 -5.13
C VAL A 124 6.09 -4.45 -5.88
N ALA A 125 5.07 -3.77 -5.36
CA ALA A 125 4.58 -2.52 -5.91
C ALA A 125 3.97 -1.61 -4.84
N ALA A 126 3.82 -0.34 -5.19
CA ALA A 126 3.14 0.64 -4.35
C ALA A 126 2.39 1.65 -5.22
N SER A 127 1.22 2.09 -4.77
CA SER A 127 0.51 3.23 -5.37
C SER A 127 0.37 4.34 -4.35
N TRP A 128 0.44 5.57 -4.80
CA TRP A 128 0.16 6.74 -3.97
C TRP A 128 -0.83 7.68 -4.63
N GLY A 129 -1.48 8.49 -3.81
CA GLY A 129 -2.29 9.60 -4.27
C GLY A 129 -2.73 10.48 -3.13
N HIS A 130 -3.23 11.67 -3.47
CA HIS A 130 -3.80 12.58 -2.47
C HIS A 130 -5.12 12.03 -1.91
N TRP A 131 -5.20 11.89 -0.59
CA TRP A 131 -6.44 11.60 0.13
C TRP A 131 -7.26 12.88 0.29
N THR A 132 -8.46 12.88 -0.28
CA THR A 132 -9.40 14.01 -0.22
C THR A 132 -10.55 13.79 0.76
N GLY A 133 -10.63 12.62 1.40
CA GLY A 133 -11.72 12.30 2.30
C GLY A 133 -11.61 13.04 3.64
N ASN A 134 -12.76 13.34 4.24
CA ASN A 134 -12.80 13.95 5.56
C ASN A 134 -12.34 12.90 6.62
N ASN A 135 -11.22 13.17 7.28
CA ASN A 135 -10.66 12.35 8.34
C ASN A 135 -10.13 13.30 9.45
N PRO A 136 -10.51 13.13 10.73
CA PRO A 136 -10.09 14.04 11.80
C PRO A 136 -8.56 14.08 11.98
N ALA A 137 -7.87 12.99 11.62
CA ALA A 137 -6.42 12.94 11.67
C ALA A 137 -5.77 13.74 10.51
N TRP A 138 -6.46 13.84 9.36
CA TRP A 138 -5.94 14.35 8.08
C TRP A 138 -6.83 15.49 7.57
N VAL A 139 -6.96 16.54 8.38
CA VAL A 139 -7.91 17.65 8.17
C VAL A 139 -7.68 18.42 6.86
N ASN A 140 -6.44 18.42 6.34
CA ASN A 140 -6.11 19.02 5.05
C ASN A 140 -5.76 17.97 3.98
N GLY A 141 -6.23 16.74 4.15
CA GLY A 141 -5.83 15.61 3.31
C GLY A 141 -4.47 15.03 3.71
N GLY A 142 -3.86 14.27 2.81
CA GLY A 142 -2.56 13.62 3.03
C GLY A 142 -2.17 12.74 1.86
N VAL A 143 -0.97 12.17 1.92
CA VAL A 143 -0.56 11.13 0.97
C VAL A 143 -1.09 9.78 1.48
N TRP A 144 -1.92 9.13 0.68
CA TRP A 144 -2.30 7.74 0.91
C TRP A 144 -1.44 6.84 0.02
N VAL A 145 -0.65 5.98 0.65
CA VAL A 145 0.10 4.91 0.00
C VAL A 145 -0.57 3.55 0.24
N THR A 146 -0.71 2.77 -0.82
CA THR A 146 -1.08 1.34 -0.77
C THR A 146 0.09 0.52 -1.26
N TRP A 147 0.39 -0.58 -0.56
CA TRP A 147 1.42 -1.55 -0.94
C TRP A 147 0.76 -2.78 -1.59
N TYR A 148 1.47 -3.43 -2.50
CA TYR A 148 0.98 -4.60 -3.23
C TYR A 148 2.01 -5.72 -3.15
N ALA A 149 1.50 -6.96 -3.08
CA ALA A 149 2.29 -8.17 -3.10
C ALA A 149 1.98 -8.99 -4.35
N ASP A 150 2.91 -9.84 -4.77
CA ASP A 150 2.67 -10.79 -5.85
C ASP A 150 1.76 -11.90 -5.31
N ARG A 151 0.51 -11.98 -5.82
CA ARG A 151 -0.49 -12.95 -5.34
C ARG A 151 -0.06 -14.37 -5.64
N ASP A 152 0.46 -14.58 -6.85
CA ASP A 152 0.79 -15.92 -7.32
C ASP A 152 2.02 -16.44 -6.57
N ALA A 153 3.03 -15.58 -6.36
CA ALA A 153 4.18 -15.93 -5.53
C ALA A 153 3.77 -16.24 -4.07
N ASN A 154 2.84 -15.49 -3.50
CA ASN A 154 2.29 -15.76 -2.17
C ASN A 154 1.54 -17.10 -2.12
N PHE A 155 0.73 -17.38 -3.14
CA PHE A 155 -0.04 -18.63 -3.24
C PHE A 155 0.87 -19.84 -3.38
N ASP A 156 1.87 -19.78 -4.27
CA ASP A 156 2.87 -20.84 -4.45
C ASP A 156 3.64 -21.09 -3.15
N SER A 157 4.06 -20.02 -2.46
CA SER A 157 4.74 -20.12 -1.14
C SER A 157 3.85 -20.73 -0.04
N ALA A 158 2.53 -20.53 -0.10
CA ALA A 158 1.59 -21.15 0.83
C ALA A 158 1.40 -22.64 0.53
N LEU A 159 1.33 -23.02 -0.75
CA LEU A 159 1.25 -24.42 -1.17
C LEU A 159 2.49 -25.20 -0.73
N GLU A 160 3.68 -24.66 -0.94
CA GLU A 160 4.95 -25.30 -0.55
C GLU A 160 5.06 -25.56 0.96
N ARG A 161 4.47 -24.69 1.79
CA ARG A 161 4.45 -24.84 3.25
C ARG A 161 3.39 -25.83 3.77
N GLY A 162 2.65 -26.49 2.87
CA GLY A 162 1.65 -27.48 3.25
C GLY A 162 0.34 -26.88 3.75
N ALA A 163 0.09 -25.58 3.53
CA ALA A 163 -1.20 -24.95 3.84
C ALA A 163 -2.34 -25.45 2.90
N GLY A 164 -1.99 -26.19 1.84
CA GLY A 164 -2.93 -26.76 0.89
C GLY A 164 -3.46 -28.14 1.30
N THR A 165 -4.47 -28.20 2.15
CA THR A 165 -5.42 -29.33 2.13
C THR A 165 -6.80 -28.91 1.63
N ARG A 166 -7.15 -29.46 0.46
CA ARG A 166 -8.48 -29.63 -0.19
C ARG A 166 -9.19 -28.39 -0.78
N GLY A 167 -9.10 -28.26 -2.10
CA GLY A 167 -10.24 -27.88 -2.94
C GLY A 167 -10.24 -26.49 -3.59
N GLY A 168 -9.29 -25.61 -3.27
CA GLY A 168 -9.21 -24.28 -3.89
C GLY A 168 -8.64 -24.33 -5.30
N SER A 169 -9.44 -23.99 -6.32
CA SER A 169 -8.98 -23.80 -7.69
C SER A 169 -7.92 -22.70 -7.77
N ARG A 170 -6.80 -23.00 -8.45
CA ARG A 170 -5.70 -22.06 -8.71
C ARG A 170 -6.23 -20.84 -9.47
N PRO A 171 -5.96 -19.60 -9.01
CA PRO A 171 -6.33 -18.40 -9.75
C PRO A 171 -5.51 -18.25 -11.06
N PRO A 172 -5.95 -17.43 -12.03
CA PRO A 172 -5.23 -17.21 -13.28
C PRO A 172 -3.82 -16.63 -13.04
N ALA A 173 -2.84 -17.14 -13.78
CA ALA A 173 -1.43 -16.79 -13.66
C ALA A 173 -1.12 -15.37 -14.17
N GLY A 174 -0.26 -14.63 -13.46
CA GLY A 174 0.22 -13.30 -13.79
C GLY A 174 -0.31 -12.17 -12.90
N SER A 175 -1.08 -12.50 -11.87
CA SER A 175 -1.91 -11.53 -11.15
C SER A 175 -1.25 -10.90 -9.94
N VAL A 176 -1.35 -9.57 -9.83
CA VAL A 176 -0.97 -8.83 -8.62
C VAL A 176 -2.17 -8.76 -7.70
N GLY A 177 -2.03 -9.27 -6.48
CA GLY A 177 -3.04 -9.10 -5.43
C GLY A 177 -2.69 -7.87 -4.61
N ALA A 178 -3.63 -6.95 -4.39
CA ALA A 178 -3.36 -5.94 -3.38
C ALA A 178 -3.50 -6.57 -2.01
N SER A 179 -2.50 -6.32 -1.19
CA SER A 179 -2.65 -6.45 0.24
C SER A 179 -2.51 -5.01 0.74
N SER A 180 -3.62 -4.28 0.85
CA SER A 180 -3.55 -2.87 1.25
C SER A 180 -3.30 -2.79 2.76
N TRP A 181 -2.15 -2.26 3.15
CA TRP A 181 -1.85 -2.01 4.56
C TRP A 181 -1.31 -0.61 4.73
N THR A 182 -1.59 -0.08 5.90
CA THR A 182 -0.99 1.15 6.39
C THR A 182 -0.61 0.86 7.84
N THR A 183 0.67 0.87 8.18
CA THR A 183 1.18 0.43 9.50
C THR A 183 0.92 1.51 10.58
N SER A 184 0.27 1.14 11.69
CA SER A 184 0.06 2.03 12.85
C SER A 184 1.25 1.97 13.83
N PRO A 185 1.71 3.08 14.45
CA PRO A 185 2.93 3.12 15.26
C PRO A 185 2.87 2.47 16.66
N ARG A 186 1.76 1.84 17.06
CA ARG A 186 1.49 1.60 18.50
C ARG A 186 1.47 0.16 18.99
N ALA A 187 1.84 -0.82 18.16
CA ALA A 187 2.02 -2.17 18.64
C ALA A 187 3.39 -2.72 18.22
N LEU A 188 4.29 -2.75 19.22
CA LEU A 188 5.41 -3.67 19.39
C LEU A 188 6.77 -3.32 18.72
N SER A 189 7.80 -3.54 19.54
CA SER A 189 9.24 -3.53 19.27
C SER A 189 9.77 -4.87 19.85
N PRO A 190 10.89 -5.48 19.42
CA PRO A 190 11.98 -4.90 18.60
C PRO A 190 12.36 -5.68 17.32
N GLN A 191 12.87 -4.94 16.32
CA GLN A 191 13.55 -5.33 15.05
C GLN A 191 12.68 -5.59 13.80
N PRO A 192 13.17 -5.32 12.57
CA PRO A 192 13.92 -4.15 12.08
C PRO A 192 12.97 -3.10 11.47
N ARG A 193 13.35 -1.84 11.64
CA ARG A 193 12.53 -0.65 11.42
C ARG A 193 12.25 -0.41 9.92
N LEU A 194 10.99 -0.53 9.51
CA LEU A 194 10.44 0.27 8.43
C LEU A 194 9.12 0.87 8.92
N VAL A 195 9.20 2.12 9.39
CA VAL A 195 8.10 2.90 9.97
C VAL A 195 7.70 3.95 8.94
N SER A 196 6.40 4.08 8.65
CA SER A 196 5.87 5.36 8.17
C SER A 196 4.37 5.49 8.47
N LEU A 197 4.05 6.37 9.43
CA LEU A 197 2.90 7.28 9.36
C LEU A 197 3.02 8.30 10.50
N THR A 198 2.96 9.62 10.23
CA THR A 198 2.45 10.61 11.20
C THR A 198 2.01 11.94 10.55
N ARG A 199 0.82 12.38 11.01
CA ARG A 199 0.22 13.72 11.18
C ARG A 199 0.94 14.97 10.64
N MET A 200 0.18 15.77 9.87
CA MET A 200 0.53 17.11 9.41
C MET A 200 0.86 18.07 10.56
N GLY A 201 2.11 18.57 10.59
CA GLY A 201 2.52 19.68 11.44
C GLY A 201 1.97 21.02 10.91
N ARG A 202 1.36 21.82 11.79
CA ARG A 202 1.03 23.21 11.49
C ARG A 202 2.32 23.98 11.22
N ARG A 203 2.43 24.65 10.06
CA ARG A 203 3.39 25.77 9.92
C ARG A 203 2.97 26.88 10.89
N PRO A 204 3.87 27.42 11.73
CA PRO A 204 3.59 28.65 12.45
C PRO A 204 3.35 29.78 11.45
N ARG A 205 2.23 30.50 11.60
CA ARG A 205 1.98 31.74 10.87
C ARG A 205 3.13 32.69 11.19
N SER A 206 3.89 33.10 10.16
CA SER A 206 4.81 34.23 10.27
C SER A 206 4.00 35.45 10.71
N GLN A 207 4.22 35.92 11.94
CA GLN A 207 3.72 37.21 12.37
C GLN A 207 4.33 38.28 11.45
N ARG A 208 3.47 39.00 10.72
CA ARG A 208 3.85 40.27 10.11
C ARG A 208 4.14 41.23 11.26
N GLN A 209 5.38 41.72 11.36
CA GLN A 209 5.67 42.90 12.15
C GLN A 209 4.99 44.11 11.49
N PRO A 210 4.26 44.95 12.24
CA PRO A 210 3.85 46.25 11.74
C PRO A 210 5.06 47.17 11.65
N VAL A 211 5.08 47.99 10.60
CA VAL A 211 6.01 49.10 10.34
C VAL A 211 5.77 50.22 11.33
#